data_AF-A0A9D4T8U8-F1
#
_entry.id   AF-A0A9D4T8U8-F1
#
_cell.length_a   1.000
_cell.length_b   1.000
_cell.length_c   1.000
_cell.angle_alpha   90.00
_cell.angle_beta   90.00
_cell.angle_gamma   90.00
#
_symmetry.space_group_name_H-M   'P 1'
#
loop_
_entity.id
_entity.type
_entity.pdbx_description
1 polymer ?
#
loop_
_entity_poly.entity_id
_entity_poly.type
_entity_poly.pdbx_seq_one_letter_code
_entity_poly.pdbx_strand_id
1 'polypeptide(L)'
;MVTNHSTKALHTADSRILPARGQSLNGEMGEELTTTRSSPRKTGRGGQGLLAGPPQEAPRHIHPDRRVANGRGPKLLPETGLTRRKRASLLRLLTGCVWTAARRYLKGRCASPACSRCGDPETLEHLLCTCPGLANERSTVTTAYRRQGLPATTLDHLLFPSRPHLPALRSLADFLEETGIAAYH
;
A
#
# COMPACT_ATOMS: atom_id res chain seq x y z
N MET A 1 -38.58 55.85 14.04
CA MET A 1 -37.44 56.77 14.12
C MET A 1 -36.20 56.08 13.55
N VAL A 2 -35.68 56.66 12.46
CA VAL A 2 -34.26 56.85 12.11
C VAL A 2 -33.33 55.62 11.98
N THR A 3 -33.31 55.07 10.76
CA THR A 3 -32.18 54.90 9.80
C THR A 3 -30.69 54.83 10.22
N ASN A 4 -29.96 54.03 9.41
CA ASN A 4 -28.60 54.21 8.86
C ASN A 4 -27.39 53.81 9.74
N HIS A 5 -26.23 53.34 9.24
CA HIS A 5 -25.70 52.86 7.93
C HIS A 5 -24.25 52.37 8.21
N SER A 6 -23.73 51.45 7.37
CA SER A 6 -22.37 51.43 6.75
C SER A 6 -21.11 51.54 7.65
N THR A 7 -20.04 50.75 7.48
CA THR A 7 -19.13 50.82 6.32
C THR A 7 -18.16 49.62 6.21
N LYS A 8 -17.73 49.40 4.97
CA LYS A 8 -16.69 48.50 4.44
C LYS A 8 -15.28 48.80 4.95
N ALA A 9 -14.38 47.81 4.86
CA ALA A 9 -13.02 48.02 4.35
C ALA A 9 -12.48 46.77 3.64
N LEU A 10 -12.07 46.98 2.38
CA LEU A 10 -11.20 46.13 1.54
C LEU A 10 -9.75 46.19 2.02
N HIS A 11 -8.92 45.21 1.63
CA HIS A 11 -7.56 45.33 1.04
C HIS A 11 -7.10 43.88 0.69
N THR A 12 -6.99 43.44 -0.57
CA THR A 12 -5.99 43.67 -1.64
C THR A 12 -4.68 42.87 -1.50
N ALA A 13 -4.24 42.31 -2.65
CA ALA A 13 -2.94 41.74 -3.03
C ALA A 13 -2.79 40.20 -2.87
N ASP A 14 -2.19 39.43 -3.78
CA ASP A 14 -1.62 39.70 -5.09
C ASP A 14 -1.51 38.38 -5.89
N SER A 15 -1.54 38.56 -7.20
CA SER A 15 -1.33 37.69 -8.34
C SER A 15 0.12 37.23 -8.50
N ARG A 16 0.35 35.95 -8.83
CA ARG A 16 1.47 35.54 -9.72
C ARG A 16 1.04 34.42 -10.66
N ILE A 17 0.79 34.83 -11.90
CA ILE A 17 0.58 34.01 -13.08
C ILE A 17 1.96 33.64 -13.64
N LEU A 18 2.17 32.36 -13.93
CA LEU A 18 3.36 31.82 -14.59
C LEU A 18 3.31 32.08 -16.11
N PRO A 19 4.40 32.52 -16.75
CA PRO A 19 4.51 32.50 -18.21
C PRO A 19 4.96 31.13 -18.75
N ALA A 20 4.68 30.99 -20.04
CA ALA A 20 4.64 29.77 -20.85
C ALA A 20 5.98 29.34 -21.46
N ARG A 21 5.96 28.09 -21.97
CA ARG A 21 6.54 27.57 -23.24
C ARG A 21 8.01 27.86 -23.61
N GLY A 22 8.73 26.75 -23.84
CA GLY A 22 9.93 26.61 -24.65
C GLY A 22 10.70 25.36 -24.16
N GLN A 23 11.26 24.44 -24.94
CA GLN A 23 11.57 24.32 -26.36
C GLN A 23 11.68 22.81 -26.68
N SER A 24 11.40 22.46 -27.93
CA SER A 24 11.77 21.17 -28.54
C SER A 24 13.20 21.30 -29.08
N LEU A 25 14.05 20.31 -28.85
CA LEU A 25 15.25 20.06 -29.65
C LEU A 25 15.31 18.57 -29.98
N ASN A 26 15.17 18.30 -31.28
CA ASN A 26 15.58 17.05 -31.90
C ASN A 26 17.11 17.08 -32.11
N GLY A 27 17.73 15.92 -32.02
CA GLY A 27 19.09 15.64 -32.49
C GLY A 27 19.81 14.69 -31.53
N GLU A 28 20.53 13.65 -31.93
CA GLU A 28 20.91 13.13 -33.24
C GLU A 28 21.34 11.66 -33.00
N MET A 29 21.19 10.84 -34.03
CA MET A 29 21.76 9.49 -34.09
C MET A 29 23.29 9.56 -34.09
N GLY A 30 23.94 8.60 -33.44
CA GLY A 30 25.40 8.46 -33.45
C GLY A 30 25.84 7.19 -32.74
N GLU A 31 25.66 6.07 -33.41
CA GLU A 31 26.59 4.94 -33.54
C GLU A 31 27.67 4.74 -32.46
N GLU A 32 27.63 3.62 -31.73
CA GLU A 32 28.80 2.73 -31.72
C GLU A 32 28.42 1.29 -31.37
N LEU A 33 28.79 0.41 -32.29
CA LEU A 33 28.73 -1.05 -32.21
C LEU A 33 29.89 -1.59 -31.38
N THR A 34 29.77 -2.86 -31.01
CA THR A 34 30.78 -3.76 -30.38
C THR A 34 30.81 -3.66 -28.85
N THR A 35 30.55 -4.72 -28.09
CA THR A 35 31.37 -5.92 -28.08
C THR A 35 30.63 -7.17 -27.56
N THR A 36 30.82 -8.25 -28.32
CA THR A 36 30.92 -9.67 -27.91
C THR A 36 29.88 -10.30 -26.96
N ARG A 37 28.93 -11.00 -27.61
CA ARG A 37 28.33 -12.25 -27.10
C ARG A 37 29.42 -13.31 -26.88
N SER A 38 29.63 -13.72 -25.63
CA SER A 38 30.38 -14.93 -25.31
C SER A 38 29.41 -16.09 -25.05
N SER A 39 29.23 -16.94 -26.06
CA SER A 39 28.66 -18.27 -25.94
C SER A 39 29.74 -19.24 -25.45
N PRO A 40 29.52 -20.05 -24.40
CA PRO A 40 30.35 -21.21 -24.16
C PRO A 40 29.87 -22.36 -25.05
N ARG A 41 30.81 -22.85 -25.86
CA ARG A 41 30.71 -24.05 -26.69
C ARG A 41 30.44 -25.29 -25.83
N LYS A 42 29.55 -26.13 -26.36
CA LYS A 42 29.39 -27.55 -26.04
C LYS A 42 30.75 -28.27 -26.21
N THR A 43 31.22 -28.92 -25.14
CA THR A 43 32.16 -30.04 -25.22
C THR A 43 31.52 -31.23 -24.52
N GLY A 44 31.27 -32.29 -25.28
CA GLY A 44 30.78 -33.55 -24.75
C GLY A 44 31.95 -34.46 -24.36
N ARG A 45 31.80 -35.15 -23.23
CA ARG A 45 32.32 -36.51 -23.03
C ARG A 45 31.57 -37.18 -21.89
N GLY A 46 31.22 -38.44 -22.10
CA GLY A 46 30.27 -39.19 -21.30
C GLY A 46 30.77 -39.60 -19.92
N GLY A 47 29.83 -40.05 -19.09
CA GLY A 47 30.10 -40.55 -17.76
C GLY A 47 28.83 -40.70 -16.93
N GLN A 48 28.12 -41.80 -17.16
CA GLN A 48 27.47 -42.67 -16.16
C GLN A 48 26.65 -42.01 -15.02
N GLY A 49 25.34 -42.25 -15.09
CA GLY A 49 24.49 -42.68 -13.96
C GLY A 49 24.55 -41.88 -12.67
N LEU A 50 23.55 -41.01 -12.47
CA LEU A 50 22.85 -40.91 -11.20
C LEU A 50 21.48 -40.28 -11.50
N LEU A 51 20.40 -40.94 -11.09
CA LEU A 51 19.04 -40.43 -11.18
C LEU A 51 18.94 -39.18 -10.28
N ALA A 52 19.23 -38.02 -10.85
CA ALA A 52 18.89 -36.76 -10.23
C ALA A 52 17.37 -36.64 -10.25
N GLY A 53 16.74 -36.75 -9.08
CA GLY A 53 15.34 -36.38 -8.91
C GLY A 53 15.08 -34.97 -9.45
N PRO A 54 13.83 -34.65 -9.81
CA PRO A 54 13.50 -33.33 -10.34
C PRO A 54 14.06 -32.25 -9.40
N PRO A 55 14.61 -31.15 -9.94
CA PRO A 55 15.12 -30.07 -9.12
C PRO A 55 13.99 -29.65 -8.18
N GLN A 56 14.22 -29.79 -6.87
CA GLN A 56 13.31 -29.19 -5.90
C GLN A 56 13.41 -27.69 -6.12
N GLU A 57 12.47 -27.14 -6.90
CA GLU A 57 12.31 -25.70 -7.02
C GLU A 57 12.21 -25.16 -5.60
N ALA A 58 13.24 -24.44 -5.18
CA ALA A 58 13.19 -23.64 -3.96
C ALA A 58 11.87 -22.87 -3.98
N PRO A 59 11.14 -22.78 -2.85
CA PRO A 59 9.82 -22.19 -2.84
C PRO A 59 9.93 -20.79 -3.43
N ARG A 60 9.41 -20.63 -4.65
CA ARG A 60 9.24 -19.34 -5.32
C ARG A 60 8.64 -18.45 -4.25
N HIS A 61 9.23 -17.31 -3.93
CA HIS A 61 8.71 -16.45 -2.86
C HIS A 61 7.23 -16.12 -3.17
N ILE A 62 6.31 -16.88 -2.57
CA ILE A 62 4.87 -16.74 -2.80
C ILE A 62 4.48 -15.45 -2.11
N HIS A 63 3.88 -14.53 -2.89
CA HIS A 63 3.37 -13.28 -2.35
C HIS A 63 2.39 -13.58 -1.20
N PRO A 64 2.47 -12.87 -0.06
CA PRO A 64 1.67 -13.20 1.13
C PRO A 64 0.16 -13.08 0.91
N ASP A 65 -0.29 -12.16 0.06
CA ASP A 65 -1.65 -12.17 -0.44
C ASP A 65 -1.80 -13.19 -1.57
N ARG A 66 -2.67 -14.20 -1.32
CA ARG A 66 -3.02 -15.27 -2.25
C ARG A 66 -3.61 -14.74 -3.57
N ARG A 67 -4.32 -13.63 -3.58
CA ARG A 67 -4.90 -13.02 -4.78
C ARG A 67 -3.81 -12.48 -5.71
N VAL A 68 -2.84 -11.78 -5.13
CA VAL A 68 -1.69 -11.27 -5.87
C VAL A 68 -0.80 -12.41 -6.32
N ALA A 69 -0.62 -13.44 -5.50
CA ALA A 69 0.07 -14.68 -5.90
C ALA A 69 -0.62 -15.37 -7.10
N ASN A 70 -1.94 -15.24 -7.22
CA ASN A 70 -2.74 -15.74 -8.34
C ASN A 70 -2.88 -14.74 -9.51
N GLY A 71 -2.04 -13.71 -9.59
CA GLY A 71 -2.03 -12.74 -10.68
C GLY A 71 -3.17 -11.70 -10.66
N ARG A 72 -4.04 -11.72 -9.63
CA ARG A 72 -5.05 -10.67 -9.42
C ARG A 72 -4.44 -9.59 -8.54
N GLY A 73 -3.98 -8.52 -9.18
CA GLY A 73 -3.46 -7.34 -8.47
C GLY A 73 -4.52 -6.70 -7.56
N PRO A 74 -4.11 -5.97 -6.52
CA PRO A 74 -5.05 -5.23 -5.69
C PRO A 74 -5.83 -4.22 -6.54
N LYS A 75 -7.10 -4.00 -6.18
CA LYS A 75 -7.96 -3.01 -6.84
C LYS A 75 -7.27 -1.64 -6.79
N LEU A 76 -7.27 -0.92 -7.92
CA LEU A 76 -6.56 0.36 -8.04
C LEU A 76 -7.11 1.37 -7.01
N LEU A 77 -6.21 1.90 -6.19
CA LEU A 77 -6.52 3.05 -5.34
C LEU A 77 -6.72 4.30 -6.21
N PRO A 78 -7.60 5.25 -5.84
CA PRO A 78 -7.81 6.50 -6.58
C PRO A 78 -6.48 7.18 -6.91
N GLU A 79 -6.28 7.60 -8.16
CA GLU A 79 -4.99 8.15 -8.62
C GLU A 79 -4.61 9.46 -7.91
N THR A 80 -5.61 10.24 -7.50
CA THR A 80 -5.45 11.52 -6.82
C THR A 80 -6.09 11.51 -5.43
N GLY A 81 -5.75 12.52 -4.62
CA GLY A 81 -6.36 12.72 -3.31
C GLY A 81 -5.80 11.89 -2.16
N LEU A 82 -4.79 11.05 -2.39
CA LEU A 82 -3.99 10.41 -1.35
C LEU A 82 -2.54 10.87 -1.45
N THR A 83 -1.89 11.12 -0.31
CA THR A 83 -0.44 11.33 -0.30
C THR A 83 0.27 10.01 -0.66
N ARG A 84 1.51 10.12 -1.14
CA ARG A 84 2.35 8.95 -1.46
C ARG A 84 2.45 7.98 -0.27
N ARG A 85 2.63 8.51 0.95
CA ARG A 85 2.74 7.74 2.19
C ARG A 85 1.46 6.96 2.49
N LYS A 86 0.30 7.62 2.50
CA LYS A 86 -1.00 6.98 2.71
C LYS A 86 -1.28 5.89 1.67
N ARG A 87 -0.99 6.16 0.40
CA ARG A 87 -1.12 5.18 -0.69
C ARG A 87 -0.26 3.94 -0.43
N ALA A 88 1.01 4.12 -0.04
CA ALA A 88 1.91 3.02 0.25
C ALA A 88 1.46 2.17 1.46
N SER A 89 0.94 2.81 2.51
CA SER A 89 0.36 2.09 3.66
C SER A 89 -0.86 1.27 3.27
N LEU A 90 -1.78 1.84 2.50
CA LEU A 90 -2.95 1.12 2.00
C LEU A 90 -2.56 -0.04 1.09
N LEU A 91 -1.61 0.16 0.16
CA LEU A 91 -1.16 -0.93 -0.72
C LEU A 91 -0.55 -2.09 0.07
N ARG A 92 0.26 -1.82 1.10
CA ARG A 92 0.79 -2.88 1.98
C ARG A 92 -0.31 -3.64 2.71
N LEU A 93 -1.35 -2.93 3.14
CA LEU A 93 -2.54 -3.54 3.73
C LEU A 93 -3.25 -4.47 2.72
N LEU A 94 -3.54 -3.95 1.53
CA LEU A 94 -4.24 -4.66 0.45
C LEU A 94 -3.49 -5.87 -0.07
N THR A 95 -2.17 -5.86 0.04
CA THR A 95 -1.29 -6.96 -0.40
C THR A 95 -0.91 -7.89 0.75
N GLY A 96 -1.50 -7.73 1.95
CA GLY A 96 -1.14 -8.54 3.10
C GLY A 96 0.34 -8.44 3.48
N CYS A 97 1.02 -7.37 3.08
CA CYS A 97 2.45 -7.12 3.32
C CYS A 97 2.71 -6.40 4.65
N VAL A 98 1.72 -6.37 5.54
CA VAL A 98 1.85 -5.82 6.91
C VAL A 98 2.59 -6.81 7.81
N TRP A 99 3.40 -6.27 8.72
CA TRP A 99 4.20 -7.01 9.70
C TRP A 99 3.49 -7.13 11.04
N THR A 100 2.37 -7.85 11.09
CA THR A 100 1.72 -8.16 12.36
C THR A 100 2.63 -9.00 13.26
N ALA A 101 2.41 -9.00 14.57
CA ALA A 101 3.20 -9.79 15.52
C ALA A 101 3.12 -11.28 15.18
N ALA A 102 1.96 -11.82 14.77
CA ALA A 102 1.86 -13.20 14.30
C ALA A 102 2.81 -13.48 13.13
N ARG A 103 2.90 -12.56 12.17
CA ARG A 103 3.81 -12.71 11.03
C ARG A 103 5.28 -12.57 11.42
N ARG A 104 5.60 -11.61 12.28
CA ARG A 104 6.96 -11.42 12.81
C ARG A 104 7.41 -12.66 13.58
N TYR A 105 6.53 -13.25 14.40
CA TYR A 105 6.78 -14.47 15.15
C TYR A 105 7.07 -15.66 14.24
N LEU A 106 6.25 -15.86 13.21
CA LEU A 106 6.48 -16.90 12.18
C LEU A 106 7.82 -16.74 11.43
N LYS A 107 8.39 -15.53 11.41
CA LYS A 107 9.69 -15.25 10.80
C LYS A 107 10.83 -15.13 11.82
N GLY A 108 10.60 -15.48 13.09
CA GLY A 108 11.60 -15.40 14.16
C GLY A 108 12.03 -13.96 14.50
N ARG A 109 11.21 -12.96 14.16
CA ARG A 109 11.51 -11.52 14.35
C ARG A 109 10.89 -10.93 15.62
N CYS A 110 10.09 -11.69 16.34
CA CYS A 110 9.60 -11.31 17.67
C CYS A 110 9.38 -12.56 18.54
N ALA A 111 9.37 -12.36 19.86
CA ALA A 111 9.26 -13.45 20.83
C ALA A 111 7.84 -13.98 21.02
N SER A 112 6.81 -13.21 20.62
CA SER A 112 5.40 -13.57 20.81
C SER A 112 4.53 -13.11 19.62
N PRO A 113 3.53 -13.89 19.22
CA PRO A 113 2.54 -13.49 18.21
C PRO A 113 1.41 -12.60 18.78
N ALA A 114 1.41 -12.33 20.09
CA ALA A 114 0.36 -11.58 20.77
C ALA A 114 0.37 -10.09 20.43
N CYS A 115 -0.81 -9.48 20.43
CA CYS A 115 -1.02 -8.06 20.26
C CYS A 115 -0.52 -7.32 21.49
N SER A 116 0.33 -6.30 21.30
CA SER A 116 0.85 -5.50 22.41
C SER A 116 -0.21 -4.69 23.15
N ARG A 117 -1.39 -4.51 22.55
CA ARG A 117 -2.47 -3.68 23.08
C ARG A 117 -3.49 -4.45 23.91
N CYS A 118 -3.67 -5.75 23.67
CA CYS A 118 -4.71 -6.54 24.34
C CYS A 118 -4.33 -7.99 24.66
N GLY A 119 -3.18 -8.48 24.17
CA GLY A 119 -2.69 -9.84 24.45
C GLY A 119 -3.21 -10.94 23.52
N ASP A 120 -4.29 -10.71 22.77
CA ASP A 120 -4.81 -11.68 21.79
C ASP A 120 -3.87 -11.90 20.60
N PRO A 121 -3.97 -13.03 19.86
CA PRO A 121 -3.17 -13.23 18.65
C PRO A 121 -3.29 -12.09 17.63
N GLU A 122 -2.16 -11.46 17.28
CA GLU A 122 -2.16 -10.28 16.42
C GLU A 122 -2.23 -10.67 14.93
N THR A 123 -3.44 -10.71 14.40
CA THR A 123 -3.72 -10.79 12.97
C THR A 123 -4.16 -9.44 12.41
N LEU A 124 -4.18 -9.30 11.08
CA LEU A 124 -4.65 -8.06 10.47
C LEU A 124 -6.15 -7.84 10.74
N GLU A 125 -6.93 -8.92 10.67
CA GLU A 125 -8.35 -8.90 11.00
C GLU A 125 -8.57 -8.51 12.47
N HIS A 126 -7.74 -9.04 13.38
CA HIS A 126 -7.78 -8.63 14.79
C HIS A 126 -7.60 -7.11 14.92
N LEU A 127 -6.53 -6.55 14.36
CA LEU A 127 -6.23 -5.12 14.49
C LEU A 127 -7.33 -4.23 13.88
N LEU A 128 -7.83 -4.59 12.69
CA LEU A 128 -8.78 -3.78 11.93
C LEU A 128 -10.24 -3.97 12.30
N CYS A 129 -10.61 -5.08 12.95
CA CYS A 129 -12.02 -5.40 13.21
C CYS A 129 -12.35 -5.59 14.68
N THR A 130 -11.47 -6.22 15.49
CA THR A 130 -11.89 -6.73 16.82
C THR A 130 -11.03 -6.30 18.01
N CYS A 131 -9.81 -5.81 17.81
CA CYS A 131 -8.85 -5.50 18.88
C CYS A 131 -9.40 -4.47 19.89
N PRO A 132 -9.67 -4.82 21.16
CA PRO A 132 -10.31 -3.88 22.10
C PRO A 132 -9.44 -2.63 22.35
N GLY A 133 -8.11 -2.77 22.36
CA GLY A 133 -7.16 -1.67 22.52
C GLY A 133 -7.04 -0.71 21.33
N LEU A 134 -7.85 -0.90 20.29
CA LEU A 134 -7.97 -0.02 19.11
C LEU A 134 -9.43 0.38 18.84
N ALA A 135 -10.34 0.12 19.77
CA ALA A 135 -11.77 0.33 19.56
C ALA A 135 -12.11 1.80 19.24
N ASN A 136 -11.44 2.74 19.91
CA ASN A 136 -11.65 4.17 19.72
C ASN A 136 -11.21 4.61 18.32
N GLU A 137 -9.99 4.26 17.90
CA GLU A 137 -9.45 4.60 16.59
C GLU A 137 -10.27 3.92 15.47
N ARG A 138 -10.71 2.67 15.68
CA ARG A 138 -11.61 1.98 14.74
C ARG A 138 -12.97 2.63 14.60
N SER A 139 -13.49 3.27 15.64
CA SER A 139 -14.80 3.94 15.58
C SER A 139 -14.82 5.06 14.53
N THR A 140 -13.69 5.77 14.37
CA THR A 140 -13.50 6.80 13.35
C THR A 140 -13.57 6.21 11.94
N VAL A 141 -12.86 5.10 11.70
CA VAL A 141 -12.89 4.38 10.42
C VAL A 141 -14.29 3.88 10.11
N THR A 142 -14.92 3.21 11.08
CA THR A 142 -16.28 2.66 10.95
C THR A 142 -17.29 3.76 10.62
N THR A 143 -17.19 4.90 11.29
CA THR A 143 -18.05 6.07 11.03
C THR A 143 -17.80 6.63 9.63
N ALA A 144 -16.55 6.74 9.20
CA ALA A 144 -16.21 7.21 7.86
C ALA A 144 -16.80 6.29 6.79
N TYR A 145 -16.71 4.96 6.94
CA TYR A 145 -17.32 4.01 6.02
C TYR A 145 -18.85 4.10 6.01
N ARG A 146 -19.48 4.15 7.19
CA ARG A 146 -20.94 4.27 7.30
C ARG A 146 -21.49 5.53 6.64
N ARG A 147 -20.79 6.67 6.76
CA ARG A 147 -21.17 7.93 6.08
C ARG A 147 -21.18 7.82 4.55
N GLN A 148 -20.46 6.84 3.99
CA GLN A 148 -20.42 6.56 2.55
C GLN A 148 -21.33 5.41 2.13
N GLY A 149 -22.17 4.91 3.04
CA GLY A 149 -23.01 3.73 2.80
C GLY A 149 -22.23 2.44 2.63
N LEU A 150 -20.99 2.37 3.13
CA LEU A 150 -20.14 1.19 3.04
C LEU A 150 -20.19 0.37 4.35
N PRO A 151 -20.18 -0.97 4.26
CA PRO A 151 -20.00 -1.81 5.43
C PRO A 151 -18.54 -1.72 5.94
N ALA A 152 -18.33 -1.96 7.23
CA ALA A 152 -17.01 -1.89 7.89
C ALA A 152 -16.81 -2.98 8.95
N THR A 153 -17.55 -4.08 8.85
CA THR A 153 -17.60 -5.14 9.87
C THR A 153 -16.58 -6.25 9.68
N THR A 154 -16.05 -6.42 8.47
CA THR A 154 -15.10 -7.49 8.13
C THR A 154 -13.85 -6.91 7.49
N LEU A 155 -12.78 -7.69 7.48
CA LEU A 155 -11.54 -7.31 6.81
C LEU A 155 -11.79 -7.02 5.32
N ASP A 156 -12.58 -7.85 4.65
CA ASP A 156 -12.88 -7.67 3.23
C ASP A 156 -13.71 -6.41 2.96
N HIS A 157 -14.63 -6.04 3.85
CA HIS A 157 -15.37 -4.78 3.72
C HIS A 157 -14.43 -3.55 3.73
N LEU A 158 -13.40 -3.58 4.58
CA LEU A 158 -12.43 -2.49 4.71
C LEU A 158 -11.40 -2.48 3.57
N LEU A 159 -10.94 -3.65 3.15
CA LEU A 159 -9.87 -3.75 2.14
C LEU A 159 -10.41 -3.73 0.71
N PHE A 160 -11.61 -4.26 0.46
CA PHE A 160 -12.15 -4.43 -0.89
C PHE A 160 -13.57 -3.89 -1.00
N PRO A 161 -13.81 -2.59 -0.73
CA PRO A 161 -15.13 -2.03 -0.92
C PRO A 161 -15.56 -2.09 -2.40
N SER A 162 -16.86 -2.30 -2.61
CA SER A 162 -17.45 -2.40 -3.96
C SER A 162 -17.09 -1.21 -4.83
N ARG A 163 -16.96 -0.02 -4.24
CA ARG A 163 -16.44 1.20 -4.88
C ARG A 163 -15.38 1.86 -3.97
N PRO A 164 -14.22 2.28 -4.50
CA PRO A 164 -13.23 2.99 -3.72
C PRO A 164 -13.77 4.37 -3.34
N HIS A 165 -14.03 4.60 -2.06
CA HIS A 165 -14.51 5.88 -1.56
C HIS A 165 -13.39 6.64 -0.88
N LEU A 166 -12.94 7.73 -1.49
CA LEU A 166 -11.73 8.46 -1.07
C LEU A 166 -11.78 8.89 0.41
N PRO A 167 -12.86 9.49 0.94
CA PRO A 167 -13.02 9.73 2.38
C PRO A 167 -12.80 8.52 3.29
N ALA A 168 -13.35 7.35 2.91
CA ALA A 168 -13.24 6.13 3.70
C ALA A 168 -11.79 5.59 3.67
N LEU A 169 -11.17 5.59 2.49
CA LEU A 169 -9.77 5.20 2.32
C LEU A 169 -8.80 6.14 3.04
N ARG A 170 -9.08 7.45 3.06
CA ARG A 170 -8.31 8.43 3.84
C ARG A 170 -8.40 8.12 5.32
N SER A 171 -9.61 7.93 5.86
CA SER A 171 -9.80 7.59 7.26
C SER A 171 -9.09 6.29 7.65
N LEU A 172 -9.12 5.26 6.80
CA LEU A 172 -8.36 4.04 7.02
C LEU A 172 -6.84 4.31 7.01
N ALA A 173 -6.35 5.13 6.09
CA ALA A 173 -4.93 5.47 6.04
C ALA A 173 -4.46 6.28 7.26
N ASP A 174 -5.28 7.23 7.73
CA ASP A 174 -5.03 7.99 8.96
C ASP A 174 -4.95 7.06 10.17
N PHE A 175 -5.90 6.14 10.30
CA PHE A 175 -5.85 5.09 11.32
C PHE A 175 -4.55 4.27 11.28
N LEU A 176 -4.07 3.87 10.09
CA LEU A 176 -2.82 3.11 9.97
C LEU A 176 -1.59 3.91 10.39
N GLU A 177 -1.60 5.23 10.16
CA GLU A 177 -0.52 6.14 10.55
C GLU A 177 -0.52 6.38 12.06
N GLU A 178 -1.70 6.64 12.65
CA GLU A 178 -1.86 6.88 14.10
C GLU A 178 -1.53 5.64 14.94
N THR A 179 -1.93 4.46 14.47
CA THR A 179 -1.78 3.21 15.23
C THR A 179 -0.43 2.53 15.03
N GLY A 180 0.33 2.95 14.02
CA GLY A 180 1.62 2.35 13.64
C GLY A 180 1.51 0.96 13.00
N ILE A 181 0.31 0.46 12.68
CA ILE A 181 0.10 -0.89 12.14
C ILE A 181 0.83 -1.10 10.81
N ALA A 182 0.85 -0.08 9.96
CA ALA A 182 1.57 -0.12 8.68
C ALA A 182 2.98 0.46 8.80
N ALA A 183 3.52 0.75 9.98
CA ALA A 183 4.90 1.21 10.09
C ALA A 183 5.86 0.04 9.80
N TYR A 184 6.94 0.34 9.07
CA TYR A 184 8.05 -0.60 8.91
C TYR A 184 9.04 -0.29 10.03
N HIS A 185 9.08 -1.15 11.05
CA HIS A 185 10.05 -1.11 12.13
C HIS A 185 10.92 -2.37 12.05
#